data_AF-A0A7C2I346-F1
#
_entry.id   AF-A0A7C2I346-F1
#
_cell.length_a   1.000
_cell.length_b   1.000
_cell.length_c   1.000
_cell.angle_alpha   90.00
_cell.angle_beta   90.00
_cell.angle_gamma   90.00
#
_symmetry.space_group_name_H-M   'P 1'
#
loop_
_entity.id
_entity.type
_entity.pdbx_description
1 polymer ?
#
loop_
_entity_poly.entity_id
_entity_poly.type
_entity_poly.pdbx_seq_one_letter_code
_entity_poly.pdbx_strand_id
1 'polypeptide(L)'
;MDERAVVEQVRAALVAAMDSRRELVAYSRLEAIEMDRRAREVEREALARVRGMLPGIPGDPQLQQVKMRLSRMDERLEELAARTDIQERSRELERDDITWKTFEDIAWLLGVG
;
A
#
# COMPACT_ATOMS: atom_id res chain seq x y z
N MET A 1 12.89 16.30 12.87
CA MET A 1 11.80 16.08 11.90
C MET A 1 10.51 16.26 12.66
N ASP A 2 9.59 17.09 12.19
CA ASP A 2 8.28 17.24 12.83
C ASP A 2 7.40 16.04 12.42
N GLU A 3 7.23 15.09 13.34
CA GLU A 3 6.50 13.85 13.06
C GLU A 3 5.02 14.08 12.77
N ARG A 4 4.42 15.17 13.28
CA ARG A 4 3.06 15.54 12.90
C ARG A 4 2.97 15.93 11.43
N ALA A 5 3.95 16.71 10.96
CA ALA A 5 4.05 17.04 9.55
C ALA A 5 4.28 15.79 8.67
N VAL A 6 4.95 14.75 9.20
CA VAL A 6 5.12 13.47 8.50
C VAL A 6 3.80 12.70 8.43
N VAL A 7 3.03 12.64 9.52
CA VAL A 7 1.69 12.02 9.53
C VAL A 7 0.80 12.66 8.46
N GLU A 8 0.78 13.98 8.37
CA GLU A 8 -0.01 14.70 7.36
C GLU A 8 0.47 14.43 5.92
N GLN A 9 1.78 14.34 5.70
CA GLN A 9 2.34 13.97 4.39
C GLN A 9 1.94 12.55 3.99
N VAL A 10 1.99 11.60 4.93
CA VAL A 10 1.56 10.21 4.71
C VAL A 10 0.07 10.17 4.39
N ARG A 11 -0.78 10.90 5.14
CA ARG A 11 -2.21 11.03 4.85
C ARG A 11 -2.46 11.57 3.45
N ALA A 12 -1.81 12.66 3.07
CA ALA A 12 -1.96 13.28 1.76
C ALA A 12 -1.56 12.32 0.62
N ALA A 13 -0.48 11.55 0.79
CA ALA A 13 -0.06 10.54 -0.18
C ALA A 13 -1.10 9.42 -0.36
N LEU A 14 -1.72 8.96 0.73
CA LEU A 14 -2.76 7.93 0.70
C LEU A 14 -4.06 8.44 0.06
N VAL A 15 -4.46 9.69 0.36
CA VAL A 15 -5.63 10.33 -0.29
C VAL A 15 -5.42 10.42 -1.80
N ALA A 16 -4.28 10.93 -2.25
CA ALA A 16 -3.98 11.04 -3.68
C ALA A 16 -4.00 9.68 -4.40
N ALA A 17 -3.50 8.63 -3.74
CA ALA A 17 -3.53 7.27 -4.27
C ALA A 17 -4.96 6.70 -4.33
N MET A 18 -5.78 6.95 -3.32
CA MET A 18 -7.20 6.56 -3.28
C MET A 18 -8.01 7.22 -4.40
N ASP A 19 -7.81 8.52 -4.62
CA ASP A 19 -8.50 9.25 -5.69
C ASP A 19 -8.07 8.74 -7.07
N SER A 20 -6.76 8.54 -7.27
CA SER A 20 -6.21 7.95 -8.50
C SER A 20 -6.80 6.55 -8.78
N ARG A 21 -6.95 5.71 -7.75
CA ARG A 21 -7.58 4.40 -7.86
C ARG A 21 -9.07 4.50 -8.21
N ARG A 22 -9.82 5.43 -7.59
CA ARG A 22 -11.25 5.65 -7.89
C ARG A 22 -11.46 6.04 -9.35
N GLU A 23 -10.60 6.90 -9.90
CA GLU A 23 -10.63 7.28 -11.31
C GLU A 23 -10.39 6.06 -12.21
N LEU A 24 -9.38 5.24 -11.93
CA LEU A 24 -9.11 4.01 -12.69
C LEU A 24 -10.29 3.02 -12.65
N VAL A 25 -10.96 2.89 -11.50
CA VAL A 25 -12.16 2.04 -11.37
C VAL A 25 -13.32 2.60 -12.19
N ALA A 26 -13.50 3.92 -12.24
CA ALA A 26 -14.57 4.56 -13.02
C ALA A 26 -14.40 4.34 -14.54
N TYR A 27 -13.16 4.33 -15.04
CA TYR A 27 -12.85 4.06 -16.46
C TYR A 27 -12.84 2.55 -16.80
N SER A 28 -12.79 1.66 -15.81
CA SER A 28 -12.61 0.21 -16.00
C SER A 28 -13.79 -0.55 -16.63
N ARG A 29 -14.95 0.08 -16.86
CA ARG A 29 -16.09 -0.57 -17.55
C ARG A 29 -15.80 -0.96 -19.01
N LEU A 30 -14.70 -0.48 -19.61
CA LEU A 30 -14.33 -0.77 -21.02
C LEU A 30 -13.06 -1.64 -21.18
N GLU A 31 -12.10 -1.64 -20.24
CA GLU A 31 -10.85 -2.42 -20.31
C GLU A 31 -10.36 -2.89 -18.92
N ALA A 32 -11.01 -3.92 -18.37
CA ALA A 32 -10.89 -4.29 -16.95
C ALA A 32 -9.47 -4.72 -16.49
N ILE A 33 -8.68 -5.40 -17.33
CA ILE A 33 -7.40 -5.99 -16.92
C ILE A 33 -6.29 -4.94 -16.83
N GLU A 34 -6.19 -4.05 -17.81
CA GLU A 34 -5.15 -3.01 -17.80
C GLU A 34 -5.38 -1.99 -16.69
N MET A 35 -6.64 -1.65 -16.42
CA MET A 35 -7.00 -0.74 -15.33
C MET A 35 -6.74 -1.36 -13.95
N ASP A 36 -6.99 -2.65 -13.77
CA ASP A 36 -6.63 -3.34 -12.51
C ASP A 36 -5.11 -3.31 -12.29
N ARG A 37 -4.31 -3.60 -13.33
CA ARG A 37 -2.85 -3.52 -13.25
C ARG A 37 -2.37 -2.12 -12.84
N ARG A 38 -2.91 -1.07 -13.45
CA ARG A 38 -2.57 0.32 -13.09
C ARG A 38 -2.98 0.66 -11.66
N ALA A 39 -4.11 0.15 -11.18
CA ALA A 39 -4.52 0.35 -9.79
C ALA A 39 -3.52 -0.31 -8.81
N ARG A 40 -3.01 -1.51 -9.13
CA ARG A 40 -1.95 -2.17 -8.33
C ARG A 40 -0.65 -1.38 -8.33
N GLU A 41 -0.29 -0.78 -9.45
CA GLU A 41 0.90 0.07 -9.55
C GLU A 41 0.77 1.30 -8.64
N VAL A 42 -0.39 1.96 -8.64
CA VAL A 42 -0.69 3.10 -7.74
C VAL A 42 -0.53 2.73 -6.26
N GLU A 43 -1.04 1.56 -5.84
CA GLU A 43 -0.91 1.07 -4.46
C GLU A 43 0.53 0.85 -4.05
N ARG A 44 1.31 0.16 -4.91
CA ARG A 44 2.72 -0.12 -4.66
C ARG A 44 3.54 1.16 -4.57
N GLU A 45 3.31 2.09 -5.48
CA GLU A 45 3.96 3.40 -5.44
C GLU A 45 3.62 4.19 -4.18
N ALA A 46 2.34 4.19 -3.78
CA ALA A 46 1.91 4.88 -2.57
C ALA A 46 2.62 4.32 -1.34
N LEU A 47 2.66 3.00 -1.18
CA LEU A 47 3.36 2.35 -0.07
C LEU A 47 4.87 2.62 -0.09
N ALA A 48 5.49 2.64 -1.27
CA ALA A 48 6.90 3.00 -1.41
C ALA A 48 7.17 4.46 -1.00
N ARG A 49 6.30 5.40 -1.39
CA ARG A 49 6.39 6.81 -0.97
C ARG A 49 6.20 6.95 0.54
N VAL A 50 5.19 6.29 1.11
CA VAL A 50 4.96 6.27 2.57
C VAL A 50 6.20 5.75 3.29
N ARG A 51 6.80 4.65 2.84
CA ARG A 51 8.04 4.11 3.41
C ARG A 51 9.18 5.11 3.37
N GLY A 52 9.34 5.85 2.27
CA GLY A 52 10.37 6.90 2.13
C GLY A 52 10.16 8.12 3.05
N MET A 53 8.93 8.36 3.52
CA MET A 53 8.60 9.46 4.43
C MET A 53 8.79 9.10 5.91
N LEU A 54 8.76 7.81 6.26
CA LEU A 54 8.86 7.37 7.65
C LEU A 54 10.26 7.62 8.22
N PRO A 55 10.37 8.18 9.44
CA PRO A 55 11.65 8.23 10.14
C PRO A 55 12.13 6.82 10.51
N GLY A 56 13.44 6.65 10.64
CA GLY A 56 14.05 5.36 10.98
C GLY A 56 13.50 4.77 12.30
N ILE A 57 13.29 5.60 13.31
CA ILE A 57 12.63 5.23 14.58
C ILE A 57 11.57 6.29 14.87
N PRO A 58 10.29 6.05 14.52
CA PRO A 58 9.21 7.00 14.79
C PRO A 58 8.90 7.08 16.29
N GLY A 59 8.78 8.30 16.82
CA GLY A 59 8.25 8.56 18.16
C GLY A 59 6.72 8.58 18.21
N ASP A 60 6.08 9.04 17.13
CA ASP A 60 4.63 9.12 17.00
C ASP A 60 3.97 7.74 16.91
N PRO A 61 2.95 7.44 17.74
CA PRO A 61 2.28 6.14 17.76
C PRO A 61 1.65 5.76 16.41
N GLN A 62 1.11 6.71 15.64
CA GLN A 62 0.52 6.42 14.33
C GLN A 62 1.61 6.01 13.35
N LEU A 63 2.73 6.72 13.31
CA LEU A 63 3.86 6.36 12.44
C LEU A 63 4.49 5.01 12.82
N GLN A 64 4.55 4.67 14.11
CA GLN A 64 4.96 3.33 14.55
C GLN A 64 4.01 2.25 14.03
N GLN A 65 2.70 2.50 14.09
CA GLN A 65 1.67 1.58 13.60
C GLN A 65 1.69 1.41 12.06
N VAL A 66 2.02 2.48 11.32
CA VAL A 66 2.25 2.43 9.87
C VAL A 66 3.49 1.59 9.58
N LYS A 67 4.61 1.87 10.25
CA LYS A 67 5.86 1.11 10.08
C LYS A 67 5.65 -0.38 10.36
N MET A 68 4.94 -0.72 11.43
CA MET A 68 4.62 -2.11 11.78
C MET A 68 3.81 -2.81 10.67
N ARG A 69 2.82 -2.15 10.07
CA ARG A 69 2.02 -2.72 8.97
C ARG A 69 2.88 -2.97 7.72
N LEU A 70 3.76 -2.02 7.38
CA LEU A 70 4.70 -2.20 6.28
C LEU A 70 5.67 -3.36 6.53
N SER A 71 6.19 -3.50 7.74
CA SER A 71 7.07 -4.63 8.08
C SER A 71 6.35 -5.97 7.99
N ARG A 72 5.12 -6.06 8.49
CA ARG A 72 4.29 -7.28 8.34
C ARG A 72 3.97 -7.60 6.88
N MET A 73 3.79 -6.58 6.05
CA MET A 73 3.64 -6.78 4.61
C MET A 73 4.91 -7.41 4.02
N ASP A 74 6.09 -6.87 4.36
CA ASP A 74 7.36 -7.41 3.87
C ASP A 74 7.56 -8.87 4.30
N GLU A 75 7.28 -9.21 5.57
CA GLU A 75 7.31 -10.59 6.08
C GLU A 75 6.41 -11.52 5.26
N ARG A 76 5.16 -11.11 4.98
CA ARG A 76 4.23 -11.91 4.17
C ARG A 76 4.67 -12.05 2.72
N LEU A 77 5.31 -11.03 2.16
CA LEU A 77 5.87 -11.08 0.80
C LEU A 77 7.09 -12.01 0.72
N GLU A 78 7.92 -12.02 1.75
CA GLU A 78 9.04 -12.95 1.87
C GLU A 78 8.56 -14.40 2.02
N GLU A 79 7.56 -14.64 2.87
CA GLU A 79 6.89 -15.95 3.00
C GLU A 79 6.33 -16.42 1.65
N LEU A 80 5.64 -15.52 0.93
CA LEU A 80 5.10 -15.81 -0.40
C LEU A 80 6.20 -16.11 -1.43
N ALA A 81 7.35 -15.43 -1.35
CA ALA A 81 8.49 -15.69 -2.23
C ALA A 81 9.17 -17.03 -1.95
N ALA A 82 9.17 -17.47 -0.69
CA ALA A 82 9.73 -18.77 -0.28
C ALA A 82 8.84 -19.97 -0.68
N ARG A 83 7.56 -19.75 -1.00
CA ARG A 83 6.64 -20.79 -1.45
C ARG A 83 7.00 -21.33 -2.84
N THR A 84 7.35 -22.61 -2.90
CA THR A 84 7.65 -23.34 -4.14
C THR A 84 6.45 -24.13 -4.68
N ASP A 85 5.34 -24.16 -3.95
CA ASP A 85 4.13 -24.94 -4.23
C ASP A 85 3.12 -24.24 -5.15
N ILE A 86 3.36 -22.96 -5.49
CA ILE A 86 2.43 -22.13 -6.25
C ILE A 86 2.96 -21.76 -7.64
N GLN A 87 2.03 -21.61 -8.58
CA GLN A 87 2.33 -21.08 -9.92
C GLN A 87 2.61 -19.57 -9.84
N GLU A 88 3.44 -19.07 -10.76
CA GLU A 88 3.85 -17.65 -10.80
C GLU A 88 2.64 -16.71 -10.87
N ARG A 89 1.64 -17.02 -11.69
CA ARG A 89 0.44 -16.19 -11.80
C ARG A 89 -0.35 -16.11 -10.49
N SER A 90 -0.44 -17.20 -9.74
CA SER A 90 -1.09 -17.21 -8.42
C SER A 90 -0.28 -16.39 -7.41
N ARG A 91 1.05 -16.47 -7.49
CA ARG A 91 1.96 -15.66 -6.67
C ARG A 91 1.80 -14.16 -6.93
N GLU A 92 1.68 -13.75 -8.19
CA GLU A 92 1.43 -12.35 -8.55
C GLU A 92 0.12 -11.85 -7.94
N LEU A 93 -0.97 -12.61 -8.08
CA LEU A 93 -2.27 -12.25 -7.50
C LEU A 93 -2.23 -12.16 -5.97
N GLU A 94 -1.54 -13.09 -5.31
CA GLU A 94 -1.41 -13.09 -3.85
C GLU A 94 -0.54 -11.91 -3.36
N ARG A 95 0.51 -11.55 -4.10
CA ARG A 95 1.31 -10.34 -3.85
C ARG A 95 0.45 -9.08 -3.97
N ASP A 96 -0.40 -9.00 -4.97
CA ASP A 96 -1.32 -7.87 -5.17
C ASP A 96 -2.32 -7.76 -4.02
N ASP A 97 -2.88 -8.89 -3.57
CA ASP A 97 -3.80 -8.92 -2.42
C ASP A 97 -3.11 -8.50 -1.11
N ILE A 98 -1.89 -8.96 -0.85
CA ILE A 98 -1.09 -8.54 0.31
C ILE A 98 -0.84 -7.02 0.29
N THR A 99 -0.46 -6.49 -0.88
CA THR A 99 -0.18 -5.07 -1.07
C THR A 99 -1.45 -4.23 -0.84
N TRP A 100 -2.56 -4.62 -1.47
CA TRP A 100 -3.84 -3.94 -1.38
C TRP A 100 -4.35 -3.88 0.06
N LYS A 101 -4.39 -5.02 0.76
CA LYS A 101 -4.83 -5.07 2.16
C LYS A 101 -3.98 -4.20 3.06
N THR A 102 -2.66 -4.19 2.85
CA THR A 102 -1.76 -3.33 3.63
C THR A 102 -2.04 -1.85 3.38
N PHE A 103 -2.27 -1.48 2.12
CA PHE A 103 -2.65 -0.12 1.76
C PHE A 103 -3.97 0.31 2.42
N GLU A 104 -5.02 -0.52 2.34
CA GLU A 104 -6.30 -0.25 3.02
C GLU A 104 -6.14 -0.13 4.53
N ASP A 105 -5.38 -1.04 5.16
CA ASP A 105 -5.16 -1.05 6.61
C ASP A 105 -4.45 0.21 7.09
N ILE A 106 -3.50 0.74 6.31
CA ILE A 106 -2.79 1.98 6.60
C ILE A 106 -3.69 3.20 6.37
N ALA A 107 -4.46 3.21 5.29
CA ALA A 107 -5.44 4.27 5.02
C ALA A 107 -6.46 4.36 6.16
N TRP A 108 -7.04 3.22 6.57
CA TRP A 108 -8.02 3.17 7.65
C TRP A 108 -7.43 3.55 9.01
N LEU A 109 -6.21 3.09 9.33
CA LEU A 109 -5.48 3.50 10.54
C LEU A 109 -5.36 5.02 10.64
N LEU A 110 -5.13 5.68 9.51
CA LEU A 110 -5.01 7.12 9.42
C LEU A 110 -6.34 7.80 9.13
N GLY A 111 -7.48 7.10 9.16
CA GLY A 111 -8.80 7.69 8.91
C GLY A 111 -8.94 8.28 7.50
N VAL A 112 -8.20 7.74 6.53
CA VAL A 112 -8.35 8.01 5.10
C VAL A 112 -9.28 6.94 4.53
N GLY A 113 -10.45 7.33 4.04
CA GLY A 113 -11.48 6.44 3.51
C GLY A 113 -12.52 7.19 2.70
#